data_AF-A0A1B9ILD1-F1
#
_entry.id   AF-A0A1B9ILD1-F1
#
_cell.length_a   1.000
_cell.length_b   1.000
_cell.length_c   1.000
_cell.angle_alpha   90.00
_cell.angle_beta   90.00
_cell.angle_gamma   90.00
#
_symmetry.space_group_name_H-M   'P 1'
#
loop_
_entity.id
_entity.type
_entity.pdbx_description
1 polymer ?
#
loop_
_entity_poly.entity_id
_entity_poly.type
_entity_poly.pdbx_seq_one_letter_code
_entity_poly.pdbx_strand_id
1 'polypeptide(L)'
;MILCAGFPDRVRDRGLWTQVGWALEIAAFAIWLGVPSSAHKARFAALVLAEVGHYVCTPLIVTWQANNSGNKSRRAVAVPGAVSLAQAVAVGSGYLFPSTDSPKYSMGSAVILALSCAGAGFTGFYQFMIWRENRKRDEREGGPPAIDFRPDTATYADDAPGFRYMK
;
A
#
# COMPACT_ATOMS: atom_id res chain seq x y z
N MET A 1 4.74 8.83 -9.84
CA MET A 1 5.03 9.57 -8.59
C MET A 1 4.75 11.07 -8.69
N ILE A 2 5.31 11.84 -9.63
CA ILE A 2 5.11 13.32 -9.70
C ILE A 2 3.65 13.71 -10.01
N LEU A 3 3.00 13.05 -10.98
CA LEU A 3 1.59 13.33 -11.31
C LEU A 3 0.62 12.98 -10.18
N CYS A 4 0.97 11.97 -9.39
CA CYS A 4 0.20 11.54 -8.22
C CYS A 4 0.56 12.32 -6.95
N ALA A 5 1.53 13.23 -6.97
CA ALA A 5 1.89 14.03 -5.78
C ALA A 5 0.95 15.22 -5.60
N GLY A 6 0.39 15.77 -6.69
CA GLY A 6 -0.50 16.94 -6.63
C GLY A 6 -1.96 16.65 -6.25
N PHE A 7 -2.38 15.38 -6.24
CA PHE A 7 -3.79 14.97 -6.05
C PHE A 7 -4.12 14.50 -4.60
N PRO A 8 -3.23 13.79 -3.87
CA PRO A 8 -3.50 13.29 -2.52
C PRO A 8 -3.51 14.38 -1.45
N ASP A 9 -2.92 15.54 -1.68
CA ASP A 9 -2.96 16.64 -0.69
C ASP A 9 -4.37 17.21 -0.52
N ARG A 10 -5.28 17.00 -1.49
CA ARG A 10 -6.70 17.36 -1.39
C ARG A 10 -7.60 16.22 -0.92
N VAL A 11 -7.12 14.98 -0.95
CA VAL A 11 -7.88 13.78 -0.55
C VAL A 11 -7.12 13.06 0.56
N ARG A 12 -7.46 13.40 1.82
CA ARG A 12 -6.83 12.92 3.06
C ARG A 12 -7.02 11.41 3.37
N ASP A 13 -7.32 10.60 2.36
CA ASP A 13 -7.58 9.16 2.49
C ASP A 13 -6.60 8.36 1.64
N ARG A 14 -5.46 8.02 2.23
CA ARG A 14 -4.37 7.28 1.58
C ARG A 14 -4.71 5.82 1.40
N GLY A 15 -5.55 5.26 2.28
CA GLY A 15 -6.04 3.88 2.16
C GLY A 15 -6.81 3.67 0.86
N LEU A 16 -7.71 4.58 0.49
CA LEU A 16 -8.47 4.48 -0.78
C LEU A 16 -7.56 4.49 -2.01
N TRP A 17 -6.59 5.41 -2.07
CA TRP A 17 -5.65 5.47 -3.20
C TRP A 17 -4.72 4.26 -3.25
N THR A 18 -4.40 3.67 -2.10
CA THR A 18 -3.66 2.40 -2.03
C THR A 18 -4.49 1.27 -2.65
N GLN A 19 -5.80 1.20 -2.38
CA GLN A 19 -6.67 0.21 -3.03
C GLN A 19 -6.78 0.40 -4.54
N VAL A 20 -6.79 1.65 -5.03
CA VAL A 20 -6.75 1.92 -6.47
C VAL A 20 -5.48 1.36 -7.10
N GLY A 21 -4.31 1.58 -6.48
CA GLY A 21 -3.05 1.03 -6.98
C GLY A 21 -3.07 -0.51 -7.02
N TRP A 22 -3.58 -1.17 -5.99
CA TRP A 22 -3.75 -2.62 -5.97
C TRP A 22 -4.68 -3.12 -7.07
N ALA A 23 -5.80 -2.44 -7.30
CA ALA A 23 -6.74 -2.81 -8.35
C ALA A 23 -6.11 -2.73 -9.76
N LEU A 24 -5.27 -1.70 -10.01
CA LEU A 24 -4.53 -1.57 -11.27
C LEU A 24 -3.54 -2.73 -11.45
N GLU A 25 -2.82 -3.09 -10.40
CA GLU A 25 -1.82 -4.17 -10.43
C GLU A 25 -2.49 -5.55 -10.62
N ILE A 26 -3.58 -5.82 -9.90
CA ILE A 26 -4.39 -7.04 -10.07
C ILE A 26 -4.95 -7.13 -11.49
N ALA A 27 -5.52 -6.04 -12.01
CA ALA A 27 -6.04 -5.98 -13.38
C ALA A 27 -4.93 -6.23 -14.42
N ALA A 28 -3.75 -5.65 -14.22
CA ALA A 28 -2.60 -5.84 -15.09
C ALA A 28 -2.17 -7.31 -15.19
N PHE A 29 -1.95 -7.98 -14.06
CA PHE A 29 -1.53 -9.39 -14.07
C PHE A 29 -2.66 -10.35 -14.48
N ALA A 30 -3.92 -9.99 -14.23
CA ALA A 30 -5.07 -10.72 -14.78
C ALA A 30 -5.11 -10.64 -16.31
N ILE A 31 -4.89 -9.46 -16.89
CA ILE A 31 -4.78 -9.28 -18.35
C ILE A 31 -3.59 -10.09 -18.88
N TRP A 32 -2.41 -9.96 -18.26
CA TRP A 32 -1.19 -10.66 -18.69
C TRP A 32 -1.37 -12.19 -18.76
N LEU A 33 -2.04 -12.77 -17.76
CA LEU A 33 -2.33 -14.21 -17.69
C LEU A 33 -3.44 -14.63 -18.68
N GLY A 34 -4.43 -13.77 -18.90
CA GLY A 34 -5.58 -14.03 -19.77
C GLY A 34 -5.28 -13.94 -21.27
N VAL A 35 -4.30 -13.11 -21.67
CA VAL A 35 -3.97 -12.92 -23.10
C VAL A 35 -2.93 -13.93 -23.61
N PRO A 36 -2.98 -14.32 -24.90
CA PRO A 36 -1.96 -15.18 -25.50
C PRO A 36 -0.61 -14.47 -25.60
N SER A 37 0.48 -15.24 -25.65
CA SER A 37 1.85 -14.70 -25.77
C SER A 37 2.08 -13.87 -27.04
N SER A 38 1.30 -14.13 -28.09
CA SER A 38 1.31 -13.37 -29.36
C SER A 38 0.67 -11.98 -29.27
N ALA A 39 -0.11 -11.69 -28.22
CA ALA A 39 -0.78 -10.39 -28.05
C ALA A 39 0.17 -9.33 -27.47
N HIS A 40 1.26 -9.02 -28.18
CA HIS A 40 2.34 -8.15 -27.70
C HIS A 40 1.85 -6.78 -27.20
N LYS A 41 0.90 -6.15 -27.90
CA LYS A 41 0.34 -4.85 -27.51
C LYS A 41 -0.40 -4.91 -26.16
N ALA A 42 -1.19 -5.95 -25.94
CA ALA A 42 -1.93 -6.13 -24.69
C ALA A 42 -0.99 -6.46 -23.52
N ARG A 43 0.03 -7.28 -23.76
CA ARG A 43 1.07 -7.61 -22.76
C ARG A 43 1.88 -6.38 -22.37
N PHE A 44 2.25 -5.55 -23.34
CA PHE A 44 2.94 -4.28 -23.06
C PHE A 44 2.06 -3.33 -22.23
N ALA A 45 0.80 -3.15 -22.62
CA ALA A 45 -0.15 -2.33 -21.87
C ALA A 45 -0.36 -2.84 -20.44
N ALA A 46 -0.43 -4.17 -20.25
CA ALA A 46 -0.51 -4.79 -18.92
C ALA A 46 0.72 -4.46 -18.06
N LEU A 47 1.94 -4.57 -18.59
CA LEU A 47 3.14 -4.21 -17.82
C LEU A 47 3.16 -2.73 -17.44
N VAL A 48 2.79 -1.83 -18.35
CA VAL A 48 2.68 -0.40 -18.04
C VAL A 48 1.66 -0.16 -16.93
N LEU A 49 0.51 -0.84 -16.98
CA LEU A 49 -0.53 -0.73 -15.96
C LEU A 49 -0.05 -1.25 -14.59
N ALA A 50 0.70 -2.36 -14.57
CA ALA A 50 1.29 -2.92 -13.36
C ALA A 50 2.26 -1.92 -12.71
N GLU A 51 3.16 -1.33 -13.48
CA GLU A 51 4.11 -0.33 -12.98
C GLU A 51 3.38 0.92 -12.46
N VAL A 52 2.33 1.39 -13.14
CA VAL A 52 1.53 2.51 -12.65
C VAL A 52 0.89 2.20 -11.30
N GLY A 53 0.28 1.02 -11.13
CA GLY A 53 -0.28 0.57 -9.86
C GLY A 53 0.79 0.51 -8.75
N HIS A 54 1.93 -0.09 -9.06
CA HIS A 54 3.05 -0.23 -8.14
C HIS A 54 3.57 1.14 -7.64
N TYR A 55 3.80 2.09 -8.55
CA TYR A 55 4.28 3.43 -8.20
C TYR A 55 3.25 4.32 -7.49
N VAL A 56 1.96 3.95 -7.52
CA VAL A 56 0.92 4.55 -6.68
C VAL A 56 0.97 3.95 -5.28
N CYS A 57 0.96 2.62 -5.16
CA CYS A 57 0.93 1.91 -3.87
C CYS A 57 2.16 2.19 -2.99
N THR A 58 3.36 2.03 -3.53
CA THR A 58 4.61 2.04 -2.76
C THR A 58 4.80 3.31 -1.90
N PRO A 59 4.73 4.53 -2.44
CA PRO A 59 4.89 5.74 -1.62
C PRO A 59 3.73 5.96 -0.65
N LEU A 60 2.51 5.57 -1.03
CA LEU A 60 1.35 5.71 -0.15
C LEU A 60 1.49 4.82 1.08
N ILE A 61 1.86 3.55 0.92
CA ILE A 61 2.04 2.62 2.03
C ILE A 61 3.15 3.11 2.97
N VAL A 62 4.31 3.52 2.44
CA VAL A 62 5.44 4.01 3.25
C VAL A 62 5.04 5.27 4.04
N THR A 63 4.40 6.23 3.39
CA THR A 63 3.97 7.47 4.06
C THR A 63 2.82 7.24 5.04
N TRP A 64 1.92 6.29 4.75
CA TRP A 64 0.81 5.92 5.62
C TRP A 64 1.32 5.24 6.90
N GLN A 65 2.25 4.29 6.78
CA GLN A 65 2.93 3.66 7.91
C GLN A 65 3.69 4.69 8.76
N ALA A 66 4.40 5.62 8.10
CA ALA A 66 5.13 6.68 8.78
C ALA A 66 4.22 7.61 9.59
N ASN A 67 3.03 7.91 9.09
CA ASN A 67 2.07 8.80 9.76
C ASN A 67 1.24 8.10 10.84
N ASN A 68 1.06 6.79 10.74
CA ASN A 68 0.36 5.99 11.76
C ASN A 68 1.28 5.45 12.86
N SER A 69 2.56 5.81 12.83
CA SER A 69 3.49 5.56 13.92
C SER A 69 3.48 6.76 14.86
N GLY A 70 2.73 6.70 15.97
CA GLY A 70 2.49 7.85 16.84
C GLY A 70 3.76 8.46 17.43
N ASN A 71 4.79 7.66 17.71
CA ASN A 71 6.08 8.17 18.20
C ASN A 71 7.21 8.03 17.16
N LYS A 72 8.13 9.01 17.16
CA LYS A 72 9.30 9.06 16.28
C LYS A 72 10.17 7.80 16.39
N SER A 73 10.32 7.25 17.60
CA SER A 73 11.10 6.03 17.83
C SER A 73 10.46 4.80 17.18
N ARG A 74 9.13 4.64 17.26
CA ARG A 74 8.40 3.56 16.58
C ARG A 74 8.54 3.70 15.06
N ARG A 75 8.38 4.91 14.54
CA ARG A 75 8.57 5.20 13.11
C ARG A 75 9.97 4.86 12.60
N ALA A 76 10.99 5.19 13.39
CA ALA A 76 12.39 4.95 13.04
C ALA A 76 12.75 3.47 12.89
N VAL A 77 11.98 2.57 13.51
CA VAL A 77 12.17 1.11 13.38
C VAL A 77 11.18 0.52 12.36
N ALA A 78 9.91 0.92 12.43
CA ALA A 78 8.85 0.32 11.62
C ALA A 78 9.03 0.54 10.12
N VAL A 79 9.37 1.77 9.71
CA VAL A 79 9.50 2.11 8.28
C VAL A 79 10.73 1.42 7.66
N PRO A 80 11.95 1.53 8.22
CA PRO A 80 13.10 0.78 7.70
C PRO A 80 12.91 -0.73 7.77
N GLY A 81 12.24 -1.24 8.81
CA GLY A 81 11.93 -2.67 8.92
C GLY A 81 11.08 -3.17 7.76
N ALA A 82 10.03 -2.44 7.39
CA ALA A 82 9.19 -2.76 6.23
C ALA A 82 9.98 -2.70 4.91
N VAL A 83 10.83 -1.69 4.74
CA VAL A 83 11.68 -1.55 3.55
C VAL A 83 12.68 -2.71 3.44
N SER A 84 13.30 -3.12 4.55
CA SER A 84 14.23 -4.25 4.59
C SER A 84 13.55 -5.57 4.20
N LEU A 85 12.33 -5.80 4.70
CA LEU A 85 11.53 -6.97 4.30
C LEU A 85 11.20 -6.95 2.81
N ALA A 86 10.84 -5.79 2.26
CA ALA A 86 10.57 -5.65 0.83
C ALA A 86 11.81 -5.98 -0.02
N GLN A 87 13.00 -5.54 0.39
CA GLN A 87 14.24 -5.87 -0.31
C GLN A 87 14.59 -7.37 -0.23
N ALA A 88 14.31 -8.03 0.89
CA ALA A 88 14.49 -9.49 1.00
C ALA A 88 13.59 -10.26 0.00
N VAL A 89 12.33 -9.83 -0.16
CA VAL A 89 11.42 -10.41 -1.17
C VAL A 89 11.93 -10.13 -2.60
N ALA A 90 12.45 -8.94 -2.86
CA ALA A 90 13.01 -8.58 -4.16
C ALA A 90 14.16 -9.52 -4.59
N VAL A 91 15.04 -9.91 -3.67
CA VAL A 91 16.11 -10.89 -3.94
C VAL A 91 15.53 -12.25 -4.36
N GLY A 92 14.45 -12.70 -3.71
CA GLY A 92 13.79 -13.96 -4.04
C GLY A 92 13.01 -13.94 -5.36
N SER A 93 12.57 -12.76 -5.81
CA SER A 93 11.69 -12.62 -6.98
C SER A 93 12.30 -13.13 -8.29
N GLY A 94 13.63 -13.07 -8.44
CA GLY A 94 14.32 -13.57 -9.63
C GLY A 94 14.13 -15.07 -9.88
N TYR A 95 13.89 -15.86 -8.83
CA TYR A 95 13.65 -17.30 -8.94
C TYR A 95 12.23 -17.64 -9.41
N LEU A 96 11.30 -16.68 -9.41
CA LEU A 96 9.92 -16.87 -9.86
C LEU A 96 9.77 -16.84 -11.38
N PHE A 97 10.79 -16.42 -12.11
CA PHE A 97 10.77 -16.24 -13.57
C PHE A 97 11.85 -17.08 -14.28
N PRO A 98 11.84 -18.41 -14.13
CA PRO A 98 12.80 -19.26 -14.83
C PRO A 98 12.59 -19.19 -16.35
N SER A 99 13.66 -19.34 -17.12
CA SER A 99 13.59 -19.34 -18.59
C SER A 99 12.73 -20.46 -19.17
N THR A 100 12.49 -21.54 -18.41
CA THR A 100 11.61 -22.65 -18.76
C THR A 100 10.15 -22.26 -18.90
N ASP A 101 9.72 -21.19 -18.22
CA ASP A 101 8.32 -20.71 -18.27
C ASP A 101 8.10 -19.67 -19.40
N SER A 102 9.14 -19.38 -20.18
CA SER A 102 9.04 -18.55 -21.37
C SER A 102 8.03 -19.12 -22.37
N PRO A 103 7.28 -18.29 -23.11
CA PRO A 103 7.27 -16.81 -23.10
C PRO A 103 6.23 -16.22 -22.15
N LYS A 104 5.42 -17.05 -21.49
CA LYS A 104 4.24 -16.57 -20.75
C LYS A 104 4.56 -16.22 -19.30
N TYR A 105 5.55 -16.88 -18.70
CA TYR A 105 5.96 -16.70 -17.30
C TYR A 105 4.77 -16.83 -16.33
N SER A 106 3.94 -17.84 -16.56
CA SER A 106 2.64 -17.98 -15.90
C SER A 106 2.76 -18.16 -14.39
N MET A 107 3.74 -18.95 -13.91
CA MET A 107 3.91 -19.20 -12.48
C MET A 107 4.26 -17.91 -11.73
N GLY A 108 5.33 -17.23 -12.13
CA GLY A 108 5.74 -15.96 -11.51
C GLY A 108 4.65 -14.90 -11.58
N SER A 109 3.97 -14.79 -12.72
CA SER A 109 2.86 -13.82 -12.88
C SER A 109 1.64 -14.16 -11.99
N ALA A 110 1.33 -15.44 -11.81
CA ALA A 110 0.26 -15.89 -10.92
C ALA A 110 0.62 -15.66 -9.44
N VAL A 111 1.88 -15.85 -9.05
CA VAL A 111 2.37 -15.55 -7.71
C VAL A 111 2.26 -14.05 -7.43
N ILE A 112 2.67 -13.18 -8.38
CA ILE A 112 2.51 -11.73 -8.21
C ILE A 112 1.02 -11.38 -8.06
N LEU A 113 0.14 -11.87 -8.93
CA LEU A 113 -1.30 -11.63 -8.81
C LEU A 113 -1.85 -12.04 -7.44
N ALA A 114 -1.47 -13.22 -6.93
CA ALA A 114 -1.90 -13.70 -5.63
C ALA A 114 -1.37 -12.81 -4.49
N LEU A 115 -0.11 -12.38 -4.55
CA LEU A 115 0.49 -11.48 -3.57
C LEU A 115 -0.14 -10.08 -3.64
N SER A 116 -0.49 -9.56 -4.82
CA SER A 116 -1.19 -8.29 -4.98
C SER A 116 -2.60 -8.35 -4.38
N CYS A 117 -3.32 -9.46 -4.58
CA CYS A 117 -4.61 -9.70 -3.92
C CYS A 117 -4.48 -9.79 -2.39
N ALA A 118 -3.46 -10.49 -1.89
CA ALA A 118 -3.18 -10.56 -0.45
C ALA A 118 -2.84 -9.18 0.12
N GLY A 119 -2.00 -8.41 -0.58
CA GLY A 119 -1.63 -7.03 -0.24
C GLY A 119 -2.85 -6.10 -0.20
N ALA A 120 -3.75 -6.20 -1.17
CA ALA A 120 -5.03 -5.50 -1.18
C ALA A 120 -5.87 -5.85 0.06
N GLY A 121 -5.98 -7.15 0.37
CA GLY A 121 -6.67 -7.65 1.56
C GLY A 121 -6.08 -7.11 2.87
N PHE A 122 -4.76 -7.17 3.04
CA PHE A 122 -4.08 -6.68 4.25
C PHE A 122 -4.24 -5.18 4.42
N THR A 123 -4.05 -4.40 3.36
CA THR A 123 -4.17 -2.94 3.41
C THR A 123 -5.62 -2.49 3.58
N GLY A 124 -6.59 -3.20 2.99
CA GLY A 124 -8.02 -2.95 3.20
C GLY A 124 -8.46 -3.28 4.63
N PHE A 125 -7.98 -4.41 5.17
CA PHE A 125 -8.20 -4.77 6.57
C PHE A 125 -7.59 -3.73 7.53
N TYR A 126 -6.38 -3.27 7.25
CA TYR A 126 -5.72 -2.21 8.02
C TYR A 126 -6.50 -0.88 7.97
N GLN A 127 -7.01 -0.49 6.80
CA GLN A 127 -7.88 0.69 6.65
C GLN A 127 -9.14 0.57 7.50
N PHE A 128 -9.78 -0.60 7.50
CA PHE A 128 -10.95 -0.89 8.33
C PHE A 128 -10.62 -0.80 9.83
N MET A 129 -9.49 -1.35 10.26
CA MET A 129 -9.04 -1.27 11.65
C MET A 129 -8.85 0.18 12.10
N ILE A 130 -8.19 1.00 11.27
CA ILE A 130 -7.98 2.44 11.51
C ILE A 130 -9.31 3.18 11.59
N TRP A 131 -10.22 2.93 10.65
CA TRP A 131 -11.53 3.55 10.64
C TRP A 131 -12.31 3.23 11.92
N ARG A 132 -12.30 1.95 12.33
CA ARG A 132 -12.98 1.49 13.54
C ARG A 132 -12.38 2.12 14.80
N GLU A 133 -11.06 2.21 14.87
CA GLU A 133 -10.36 2.78 16.02
C GLU A 133 -10.57 4.29 16.13
N ASN A 134 -10.48 5.01 15.02
CA ASN A 134 -10.79 6.45 15.00
C ASN A 134 -12.23 6.72 15.43
N ARG A 135 -13.20 5.92 14.96
CA ARG A 135 -14.60 6.05 15.38
C ARG A 135 -14.79 5.83 16.89
N LYS A 136 -14.15 4.80 17.46
CA LYS A 136 -14.20 4.56 18.91
C LYS A 136 -13.61 5.73 19.71
N ARG A 137 -12.54 6.34 19.20
CA ARG A 137 -11.91 7.50 19.84
C ARG A 137 -12.79 8.74 19.74
N ASP A 138 -13.43 8.96 18.59
CA ASP A 138 -14.42 10.03 18.42
C ASP A 138 -15.60 9.87 19.39
N GLU A 139 -16.10 8.65 19.60
CA GLU A 139 -17.15 8.35 20.57
C GLU A 139 -16.70 8.58 22.03
N ARG A 140 -15.44 8.30 22.37
CA ARG A 140 -14.87 8.50 23.73
C ARG A 140 -14.53 9.95 24.04
N GLU A 141 -14.02 10.69 23.06
CA GLU A 141 -13.51 12.05 23.23
C GLU A 141 -14.54 13.13 22.85
N GLY A 142 -15.73 12.73 22.41
CA GLY A 142 -16.81 13.65 22.04
C GLY A 142 -16.66 14.29 20.66
N GLY A 143 -15.86 13.69 19.78
CA GLY A 143 -15.61 14.15 18.42
C GLY A 143 -14.12 14.25 18.06
N PRO A 144 -13.81 14.79 16.88
CA PRO A 144 -12.43 15.04 16.47
C PRO A 144 -11.78 16.15 17.32
N PRO A 145 -10.46 16.06 17.58
CA PRO A 145 -9.72 17.09 18.33
C PRO A 145 -9.76 18.44 17.61
N ALA A 146 -9.53 19.53 18.35
CA ALA A 146 -9.39 20.86 17.77
C ALA A 146 -8.23 20.90 16.76
N ILE A 147 -8.34 21.74 15.73
CA ILE A 147 -7.40 21.77 14.58
C ILE A 147 -5.95 22.08 15.00
N ASP A 148 -5.78 22.83 16.08
CA ASP A 148 -4.49 23.24 16.66
C ASP A 148 -3.99 22.32 17.79
N PHE A 149 -4.82 21.36 18.20
CA PHE A 149 -4.48 20.44 19.27
C PHE A 149 -3.40 19.45 18.80
N ARG A 150 -2.26 19.44 19.51
CA ARG A 150 -1.16 18.51 19.28
C ARG A 150 -1.17 17.43 20.36
N PRO A 151 -1.51 16.18 20.02
CA PRO A 151 -1.45 15.07 20.98
C PRO A 151 -0.01 14.90 21.49
N ASP A 152 0.15 14.62 22.79
CA ASP A 152 1.46 14.26 23.36
C ASP A 152 1.83 12.81 23.01
N THR A 153 2.26 12.63 21.76
CA THR A 153 2.70 11.33 21.27
C THR A 153 4.14 10.99 21.68
N ALA A 154 4.86 11.92 22.31
CA ALA A 154 6.20 11.65 22.83
C ALA A 154 6.13 10.75 24.07
N THR A 155 5.20 11.07 24.99
CA THR A 155 4.98 10.32 26.23
C THR A 155 4.03 9.15 26.02
N TYR A 156 2.89 9.37 25.36
CA TYR A 156 1.79 8.41 25.29
C TYR A 156 1.70 7.68 23.94
N ALA A 157 2.56 8.01 22.97
CA ALA A 157 2.57 7.41 21.64
C ALA A 157 1.18 7.41 20.98
N ASP A 158 0.68 6.23 20.57
CA ASP A 158 -0.63 6.08 19.92
C ASP A 158 -1.80 6.23 20.91
N ASP A 159 -1.54 6.15 22.22
CA ASP A 159 -2.55 6.28 23.28
C ASP A 159 -2.76 7.75 23.71
N ALA A 160 -2.05 8.68 23.07
CA ALA A 160 -2.21 10.11 23.34
C ALA A 160 -3.66 10.55 23.07
N PRO A 161 -4.32 11.24 24.03
CA PRO A 161 -5.64 11.82 23.81
C PRO A 161 -5.63 12.71 22.58
N GLY A 162 -6.67 12.66 21.75
CA GLY A 162 -6.76 13.41 20.50
C GLY A 162 -5.93 12.85 19.34
N PHE A 163 -5.16 11.77 19.51
CA PHE A 163 -4.50 11.13 18.37
C PHE A 163 -5.53 10.43 17.46
N ARG A 164 -5.38 10.62 16.15
CA ARG A 164 -6.15 9.92 15.11
C ARG A 164 -5.21 9.36 14.07
N TYR A 165 -5.47 8.11 13.71
CA TYR A 165 -4.78 7.47 12.60
C TYR A 165 -5.19 8.11 11.28
N MET A 166 -4.23 8.25 10.38
CA MET A 166 -4.49 8.69 9.02
C MET A 166 -5.24 7.60 8.27
N LYS A 167 -6.32 7.99 7.58
CA LYS A 167 -7.11 7.09 6.72
C LYS A 167 -6.38 6.83 5.41
#